data_AF-A0AAG5DSJ3-F1
#
_entry.id   AF-A0AAG5DSJ3-F1
#
_cell.length_a   1.000
_cell.length_b   1.000
_cell.length_c   1.000
_cell.angle_alpha   90.00
_cell.angle_beta   90.00
_cell.angle_gamma   90.00
#
_symmetry.space_group_name_H-M   'P 1'
#
loop_
_entity.id
_entity.type
_entity.pdbx_description
1 polymer ?
#
loop_
_entity_poly.entity_id
_entity_poly.type
_entity_poly.pdbx_seq_one_letter_code
_entity_poly.pdbx_strand_id
1 'polypeptide(L)'
;MVVQCLLSLKPACFAVRYKVIVTQVTRTKTMFTSEIANATYHIFKIDRPHTAPLSVRSTLVGYSSNRNGPNSNFHRPLRSNFQLRSANVPSWLVYRFNFFCTREFLKIHKMVQAKDSQVDKSLTAPESTSNIRMLHSSTQVKDSLGKMAKLIDGKQIASEIRAELREQIVLWKTQGHRAPQLTAILIGDDPASATYVNNKMKAAEDVGINSKTERYSANITEEELISRIEQLNEDEEVDGILVQLPVPGHINERKVCNTVSCDKDVDGFNERNVGRLCLDMNTLIPCTPLGVQELIKRAEIETFGKNAVVVGRSKNVGMPIAMLLHADGRNDTCAMDATVTICHRFTPLEELKRFCRSADIIVTATGVPGLITADMVKEGAAVIDVGITRVNDPVTGKTKLVGDVDFEGVRKVAGSITPVPGGVGPMTVAMLMKNTVVAAKNLVGKRNAH
;
A
#
# COMPACT_ATOMS: atom_id res chain seq x y z
N MET A 1 2.72 -31.80 -53.70
CA MET A 1 1.32 -31.77 -53.22
C MET A 1 1.10 -30.48 -52.45
N VAL A 2 0.12 -29.72 -52.90
CA VAL A 2 -0.43 -28.52 -52.25
C VAL A 2 -1.23 -28.95 -51.01
N VAL A 3 -1.15 -28.17 -49.91
CA VAL A 3 -2.27 -27.51 -49.21
C VAL A 3 -1.75 -26.86 -47.92
N GLN A 4 -2.16 -25.61 -47.75
CA GLN A 4 -1.96 -24.67 -46.67
C GLN A 4 -3.15 -24.74 -45.70
N CYS A 5 -2.96 -24.62 -44.38
CA CYS A 5 -3.92 -23.93 -43.52
C CYS A 5 -3.34 -23.52 -42.16
N LEU A 6 -3.79 -22.36 -41.69
CA LEU A 6 -3.48 -21.66 -40.44
C LEU A 6 -4.04 -22.39 -39.20
N LEU A 7 -3.42 -22.18 -38.03
CA LEU A 7 -4.08 -21.64 -36.83
C LEU A 7 -3.10 -21.35 -35.68
N SER A 8 -3.47 -20.29 -34.94
CA SER A 8 -2.86 -19.67 -33.76
C SER A 8 -2.53 -20.60 -32.61
N LEU A 9 -1.36 -20.42 -31.97
CA LEU A 9 -1.12 -20.76 -30.55
C LEU A 9 -0.15 -19.77 -29.89
N LYS A 10 -0.63 -19.06 -28.86
CA LYS A 10 0.17 -18.37 -27.83
C LYS A 10 0.94 -19.40 -27.00
N PRO A 11 2.11 -19.01 -26.44
CA PRO A 11 2.30 -19.17 -24.98
C PRO A 11 3.00 -17.92 -24.39
N ALA A 12 2.42 -17.25 -23.39
CA ALA A 12 2.47 -17.60 -21.96
C ALA A 12 3.88 -17.51 -21.33
N CYS A 13 4.00 -16.57 -20.38
CA CYS A 13 4.89 -16.50 -19.22
C CYS A 13 6.41 -16.66 -19.42
N PHE A 14 7.16 -15.56 -19.22
CA PHE A 14 8.38 -15.52 -18.39
C PHE A 14 8.74 -14.06 -18.10
N ALA A 15 8.52 -13.61 -16.86
CA ALA A 15 8.97 -12.30 -16.38
C ALA A 15 10.36 -12.44 -15.74
N VAL A 16 11.40 -11.89 -16.39
CA VAL A 16 12.74 -11.78 -15.81
C VAL A 16 12.82 -10.45 -15.03
N ARG A 17 12.95 -10.53 -13.70
CA ARG A 17 13.18 -9.36 -12.83
C ARG A 17 14.65 -8.93 -12.90
N TYR A 18 14.92 -7.68 -13.27
CA TYR A 18 16.24 -7.05 -13.08
C TYR A 18 16.26 -6.28 -11.75
N LYS A 19 17.32 -6.46 -10.96
CA LYS A 19 17.59 -5.69 -9.73
C LYS A 19 18.78 -4.76 -9.99
N VAL A 20 18.54 -3.46 -10.09
CA VAL A 20 19.60 -2.45 -10.15
C VAL A 20 19.75 -1.86 -8.75
N ILE A 21 20.93 -2.06 -8.14
CA ILE A 21 21.27 -1.43 -6.87
C ILE A 21 22.06 -0.17 -7.20
N VAL A 22 21.49 1.00 -6.90
CA VAL A 22 22.19 2.29 -6.97
C VAL A 22 22.42 2.79 -5.55
N THR A 23 23.67 2.71 -5.09
CA THR A 23 24.12 3.35 -3.85
C THR A 23 24.25 4.86 -4.06
N GLN A 24 23.83 5.64 -3.06
CA GLN A 24 23.65 7.10 -3.10
C GLN A 24 24.82 7.88 -3.72
N VAL A 25 24.49 8.75 -4.69
CA VAL A 25 25.19 10.02 -4.94
C VAL A 25 24.11 11.09 -5.24
N THR A 26 24.30 12.27 -4.68
CA THR A 26 23.37 13.39 -4.55
C THR A 26 22.92 14.05 -5.88
N ARG A 27 21.65 14.49 -5.90
CA ARG A 27 20.97 15.44 -6.82
C ARG A 27 21.32 15.39 -8.32
N THR A 28 20.65 14.50 -9.06
CA THR A 28 19.96 14.76 -10.36
C THR A 28 19.28 13.47 -10.81
N LYS A 29 17.98 13.29 -10.53
CA LYS A 29 17.21 12.09 -10.89
C LYS A 29 15.97 12.47 -11.68
N THR A 30 16.06 12.40 -13.02
CA THR A 30 14.89 12.09 -13.87
C THR A 30 15.23 11.72 -15.33
N MET A 31 16.43 12.04 -15.85
CA MET A 31 16.79 11.71 -17.25
C MET A 31 17.57 10.40 -17.45
N PHE A 32 18.22 9.87 -16.41
CA PHE A 32 19.19 8.78 -16.54
C PHE A 32 18.59 7.36 -16.66
N THR A 33 17.31 7.16 -16.31
CA THR A 33 16.69 5.82 -16.25
C THR A 33 16.02 5.38 -17.55
N SER A 34 15.61 6.31 -18.42
CA SER A 34 14.91 5.98 -19.68
C SER A 34 15.87 5.63 -20.83
N GLU A 35 17.01 6.31 -20.95
CA GLU A 35 17.94 6.10 -22.07
C GLU A 35 18.73 4.78 -21.95
N ILE A 36 19.09 4.37 -20.73
CA ILE A 36 19.78 3.09 -20.48
C ILE A 36 18.83 1.90 -20.73
N ALA A 37 17.55 2.03 -20.38
CA ALA A 37 16.53 1.02 -20.65
C ALA A 37 16.31 0.82 -22.16
N ASN A 38 16.25 1.92 -22.93
CA ASN A 38 16.08 1.87 -24.39
C ASN A 38 17.32 1.31 -25.12
N ALA A 39 18.52 1.64 -24.68
CA ALA A 39 19.76 1.10 -25.27
C ALA A 39 19.89 -0.41 -25.05
N THR A 40 19.45 -0.92 -23.88
CA THR A 40 19.49 -2.35 -23.56
C THR A 40 18.45 -3.13 -24.37
N TYR A 41 17.29 -2.54 -24.66
CA TYR A 41 16.23 -3.17 -25.46
C TYR A 41 16.61 -3.36 -26.94
N HIS A 42 17.39 -2.43 -27.51
CA HIS A 42 17.82 -2.51 -28.92
C HIS A 42 18.95 -3.53 -29.20
N ILE A 43 19.76 -3.87 -28.19
CA ILE A 43 20.91 -4.79 -28.36
C ILE A 43 20.46 -6.26 -28.44
N PHE A 44 19.30 -6.63 -27.90
CA PHE A 44 18.87 -8.03 -27.78
C PHE A 44 17.86 -8.51 -28.84
N LYS A 45 17.59 -7.70 -29.89
CA LYS A 45 16.66 -8.09 -30.98
C LYS A 45 17.36 -8.57 -32.26
N ILE A 46 18.63 -8.95 -32.18
CA ILE A 46 19.40 -9.47 -33.31
C ILE A 46 19.95 -10.87 -32.96
N ASP A 47 19.37 -11.87 -33.60
CA ASP A 47 19.84 -13.25 -33.83
C ASP A 47 20.11 -14.21 -32.64
N ARG A 48 19.13 -15.11 -32.48
CA ARG A 48 19.20 -16.60 -32.39
C ARG A 48 18.61 -17.28 -31.14
N PRO A 49 18.08 -18.52 -31.32
CA PRO A 49 17.30 -19.26 -30.33
C PRO A 49 18.18 -20.14 -29.44
N HIS A 50 17.68 -20.39 -28.22
CA HIS A 50 18.12 -21.40 -27.24
C HIS A 50 19.62 -21.44 -26.86
N THR A 51 19.98 -20.88 -25.68
CA THR A 51 20.79 -21.52 -24.59
C THR A 51 21.34 -20.48 -23.57
N ALA A 52 21.27 -20.85 -22.27
CA ALA A 52 21.92 -20.34 -21.03
C ALA A 52 22.07 -18.82 -20.73
N PRO A 53 21.87 -18.37 -19.45
CA PRO A 53 21.97 -16.95 -19.07
C PRO A 53 23.43 -16.44 -18.98
N LEU A 54 23.68 -15.26 -19.57
CA LEU A 54 24.93 -14.50 -19.48
C LEU A 54 24.94 -13.60 -18.22
N SER A 55 26.06 -13.57 -17.48
CA SER A 55 26.27 -12.61 -16.38
C SER A 55 27.22 -11.49 -16.80
N VAL A 56 26.87 -10.23 -16.52
CA VAL A 56 27.72 -9.06 -16.73
C VAL A 56 28.04 -8.46 -15.36
N ARG A 57 29.32 -8.31 -15.01
CA ARG A 57 29.79 -7.58 -13.82
C ARG A 57 30.46 -6.27 -14.26
N SER A 58 30.03 -5.16 -13.68
CA SER A 58 30.73 -3.87 -13.77
C SER A 58 31.42 -3.58 -12.43
N THR A 59 32.70 -3.21 -12.46
CA THR A 59 33.43 -2.74 -11.27
C THR A 59 33.81 -1.28 -11.49
N LEU A 60 33.26 -0.38 -10.68
CA LEU A 60 33.69 1.02 -10.61
C LEU A 60 34.72 1.12 -9.46
N VAL A 61 35.97 1.40 -9.79
CA VAL A 61 37.03 1.65 -8.80
C VAL A 61 37.08 3.17 -8.56
N GLY A 62 36.59 3.62 -7.40
CA GLY A 62 36.73 5.01 -6.96
C GLY A 62 37.96 5.18 -6.08
N TYR A 63 38.88 6.09 -6.45
CA TYR A 63 39.94 6.55 -5.55
C TYR A 63 39.46 7.77 -4.75
N SER A 64 39.72 7.75 -3.44
CA SER A 64 39.58 8.89 -2.54
C SER A 64 40.66 9.92 -2.83
N SER A 65 40.29 11.20 -3.01
CA SER A 65 41.23 12.32 -3.00
C SER A 65 40.96 13.21 -1.79
N ASN A 66 41.81 13.11 -0.79
CA ASN A 66 41.99 14.14 0.25
C ASN A 66 42.44 15.44 -0.44
N ARG A 67 41.70 16.54 -0.24
CA ARG A 67 42.15 17.88 -0.67
C ARG A 67 43.06 18.46 0.40
N ASN A 68 44.33 18.67 0.06
CA ASN A 68 45.18 19.72 0.63
C ASN A 68 46.35 19.97 -0.33
N GLY A 69 46.46 21.20 -0.87
CA GLY A 69 47.64 21.68 -1.62
C GLY A 69 47.34 22.31 -2.99
N PRO A 70 47.84 23.53 -3.28
CA PRO A 70 47.69 24.18 -4.57
C PRO A 70 48.77 23.66 -5.56
N ASN A 71 48.44 23.64 -6.85
CA ASN A 71 49.28 23.24 -7.99
C ASN A 71 49.53 21.73 -8.18
N SER A 72 48.72 21.09 -9.02
CA SER A 72 49.23 20.12 -10.00
C SER A 72 48.30 20.01 -11.20
N ASN A 73 48.77 20.48 -12.36
CA ASN A 73 48.17 20.24 -13.67
C ASN A 73 48.54 18.83 -14.13
N PHE A 74 47.59 17.90 -14.14
CA PHE A 74 47.68 16.66 -14.93
C PHE A 74 46.29 16.21 -15.37
N HIS A 75 45.95 16.45 -16.65
CA HIS A 75 44.89 15.71 -17.32
C HIS A 75 45.38 14.29 -17.63
N ARG A 76 44.86 13.29 -16.91
CA ARG A 76 44.87 11.89 -17.39
C ARG A 76 43.43 11.47 -17.73
N PRO A 77 43.20 10.76 -18.85
CA PRO A 77 41.86 10.30 -19.19
C PRO A 77 41.43 9.18 -18.23
N LEU A 78 40.21 9.28 -17.74
CA LEU A 78 39.49 8.18 -17.08
C LEU A 78 39.46 6.96 -18.02
N ARG A 79 40.13 5.86 -17.63
CA ARG A 79 39.96 4.56 -18.28
C ARG A 79 38.92 3.75 -17.51
N SER A 80 37.76 3.51 -18.11
CA SER A 80 36.82 2.48 -17.67
C SER A 80 37.15 1.16 -18.37
N ASN A 81 37.41 0.10 -17.62
CA ASN A 81 37.57 -1.24 -18.16
C ASN A 81 36.23 -1.99 -18.05
N PHE A 82 35.48 -2.09 -19.15
CA PHE A 82 34.37 -3.03 -19.27
C PHE A 82 34.90 -4.37 -19.76
N GLN A 83 34.84 -5.42 -18.93
CA GLN A 83 35.18 -6.79 -19.33
C GLN A 83 33.94 -7.66 -19.36
N LEU A 84 33.53 -8.08 -20.56
CA LEU A 84 32.71 -9.27 -20.76
C LEU A 84 33.63 -10.50 -20.63
N ARG A 85 33.34 -11.40 -19.68
CA ARG A 85 33.97 -12.72 -19.61
C ARG A 85 32.91 -13.80 -19.78
N SER A 86 32.99 -14.51 -20.90
CA SER A 86 32.29 -15.78 -21.16
C SER A 86 33.12 -16.56 -22.18
N ALA A 87 33.31 -17.86 -21.94
CA ALA A 87 34.21 -18.71 -22.71
C ALA A 87 33.80 -18.93 -24.19
N ASN A 88 32.59 -18.51 -24.59
CA ASN A 88 32.02 -18.79 -25.91
C ASN A 88 31.46 -17.55 -26.64
N VAL A 89 31.95 -16.33 -26.36
CA VAL A 89 31.52 -15.12 -27.10
C VAL A 89 32.55 -14.79 -28.18
N PRO A 90 32.14 -14.67 -29.48
CA PRO A 90 33.05 -14.28 -30.55
C PRO A 90 33.71 -12.93 -30.25
N SER A 91 35.04 -12.86 -30.40
CA SER A 91 35.87 -11.69 -30.07
C SER A 91 35.40 -10.40 -30.76
N TRP A 92 34.90 -10.47 -31.98
CA TRP A 92 34.37 -9.32 -32.72
C TRP A 92 33.13 -8.69 -32.04
N LEU A 93 32.30 -9.48 -31.37
CA LEU A 93 31.11 -9.01 -30.67
C LEU A 93 31.47 -8.27 -29.37
N VAL A 94 32.49 -8.75 -28.67
CA VAL A 94 33.07 -8.09 -27.49
C VAL A 94 33.69 -6.74 -27.87
N TYR A 95 34.41 -6.67 -28.99
CA TYR A 95 34.95 -5.42 -29.51
C TYR A 95 33.87 -4.42 -29.89
N ARG A 96 32.79 -4.88 -30.55
CA ARG A 96 31.68 -4.01 -30.99
C ARG A 96 30.89 -3.45 -29.81
N PHE A 97 30.67 -4.25 -28.76
CA PHE A 97 30.02 -3.82 -27.52
C PHE A 97 30.87 -2.78 -26.77
N ASN A 98 32.15 -3.06 -26.57
CA ASN A 98 33.06 -2.14 -25.87
C ASN A 98 33.26 -0.82 -26.63
N PHE A 99 33.34 -0.86 -27.96
CA PHE A 99 33.41 0.34 -28.79
C PHE A 99 32.14 1.20 -28.68
N PHE A 100 30.95 0.57 -28.70
CA PHE A 100 29.67 1.26 -28.56
C PHE A 100 29.53 1.93 -27.19
N CYS A 101 29.80 1.22 -26.10
CA CYS A 101 29.73 1.77 -24.74
C CYS A 101 30.70 2.93 -24.52
N THR A 102 31.92 2.82 -25.07
CA THR A 102 32.93 3.89 -24.97
C THR A 102 32.48 5.14 -25.74
N ARG A 103 31.89 4.97 -26.93
CA ARG A 103 31.41 6.10 -27.75
C ARG A 103 30.25 6.85 -27.10
N GLU A 104 29.28 6.13 -26.54
CA GLU A 104 28.13 6.77 -25.90
C GLU A 104 28.52 7.42 -24.55
N PHE A 105 29.45 6.84 -23.80
CA PHE A 105 30.02 7.47 -22.60
C PHE A 105 30.74 8.80 -22.92
N LEU A 106 31.51 8.85 -24.01
CA LEU A 106 32.19 10.08 -24.47
C LEU A 106 31.21 11.18 -24.92
N LYS A 107 30.07 10.82 -25.50
CA LYS A 107 29.00 11.79 -25.83
C LYS A 107 28.38 12.39 -24.57
N ILE A 108 28.07 11.55 -23.59
CA ILE A 108 27.48 11.97 -22.31
C ILE A 108 28.45 12.89 -21.55
N HIS A 109 29.75 12.55 -21.53
CA HIS A 109 30.77 13.38 -20.88
C HIS A 109 30.88 14.78 -21.53
N LYS A 110 30.77 14.88 -22.86
CA LYS A 110 30.74 16.17 -23.57
C LYS A 110 29.47 16.97 -23.28
N MET A 111 28.32 16.31 -23.09
CA MET A 111 27.07 16.98 -22.72
C MET A 111 27.07 17.52 -21.29
N VAL A 112 27.76 16.85 -20.36
CA VAL A 112 27.91 17.32 -18.98
C VAL A 112 28.84 18.54 -18.90
N GLN A 113 29.98 18.52 -19.60
CA GLN A 113 30.88 19.69 -19.64
C GLN A 113 30.26 20.94 -20.28
N ALA A 114 29.33 20.77 -21.23
CA ALA A 114 28.61 21.88 -21.85
C ALA A 114 27.59 22.54 -20.90
N LYS A 115 27.08 21.83 -19.88
CA LYS A 115 26.11 22.35 -18.90
C LYS A 115 26.77 23.08 -17.72
N ASP A 116 27.97 22.68 -17.31
CA ASP A 116 28.70 23.36 -16.24
C ASP A 116 29.27 24.73 -16.67
N SER A 117 29.35 24.99 -17.98
CA SER A 117 29.85 26.26 -18.54
C SER A 117 28.82 27.40 -18.57
N GLN A 118 27.56 27.15 -18.16
CA GLN A 118 26.45 28.13 -18.21
C GLN A 118 25.97 28.63 -16.83
N VAL A 119 26.56 28.18 -15.73
CA VAL A 119 26.09 28.52 -14.36
C VAL A 119 26.94 29.60 -13.67
N ASP A 120 27.99 30.12 -14.30
CA ASP A 120 28.95 31.01 -13.61
C ASP A 120 29.19 32.35 -14.31
N LYS A 121 28.14 33.17 -14.48
CA LYS A 121 28.25 34.60 -14.82
C LYS A 121 27.03 35.42 -14.36
N SER A 122 26.96 35.79 -13.08
CA SER A 122 26.31 37.04 -12.64
C SER A 122 26.48 37.29 -11.14
N LEU A 123 27.66 37.72 -10.68
CA LEU A 123 27.84 38.38 -9.38
C LEU A 123 29.00 39.39 -9.54
N THR A 124 28.66 40.68 -9.62
CA THR A 124 29.60 41.78 -9.43
C THR A 124 29.02 42.71 -8.36
N ALA A 125 29.79 42.95 -7.31
CA ALA A 125 29.50 43.91 -6.24
C ALA A 125 29.93 45.32 -6.65
N PRO A 126 29.47 46.36 -5.94
CA PRO A 126 30.46 47.17 -5.22
C PRO A 126 30.07 47.54 -3.79
N GLU A 127 31.11 47.83 -3.02
CA GLU A 127 31.13 48.29 -1.64
C GLU A 127 30.65 49.75 -1.50
N SER A 128 29.98 50.07 -0.39
CA SER A 128 30.17 51.35 0.30
C SER A 128 29.66 51.28 1.75
N THR A 129 30.54 51.66 2.66
CA THR A 129 30.42 51.76 4.12
C THR A 129 29.52 52.90 4.59
N SER A 130 28.70 52.67 5.64
CA SER A 130 28.60 53.57 6.81
C SER A 130 27.61 53.08 7.87
N ASN A 131 28.10 53.04 9.11
CA ASN A 131 27.50 52.83 10.43
C ASN A 131 26.01 53.21 10.62
N ILE A 132 25.27 52.45 11.44
CA ILE A 132 24.49 52.94 12.61
C ILE A 132 23.94 51.76 13.47
N ARG A 133 24.34 51.80 14.75
CA ARG A 133 23.74 51.33 16.03
C ARG A 133 22.77 50.13 16.10
N MET A 134 23.15 49.23 17.02
CA MET A 134 22.35 48.48 18.00
C MET A 134 20.82 48.55 17.89
N LEU A 135 20.21 47.40 17.58
CA LEU A 135 19.05 46.86 18.29
C LEU A 135 19.25 45.34 18.42
N HIS A 136 19.65 44.91 19.61
CA HIS A 136 19.45 43.54 20.05
C HIS A 136 17.95 43.24 20.15
N SER A 137 17.59 41.97 19.98
CA SER A 137 16.29 41.37 20.30
C SER A 137 15.17 41.54 19.27
N SER A 138 15.24 40.82 18.16
CA SER A 138 14.03 40.38 17.43
C SER A 138 14.31 39.23 16.45
N THR A 139 14.94 38.14 16.92
CA THR A 139 15.13 36.94 16.08
C THR A 139 14.95 35.63 16.85
N GLN A 140 13.90 35.53 17.67
CA GLN A 140 13.42 34.24 18.18
C GLN A 140 11.89 34.27 18.35
N VAL A 141 11.15 34.58 17.29
CA VAL A 141 9.71 34.28 17.23
C VAL A 141 9.40 33.79 15.81
N LYS A 142 9.97 32.66 15.40
CA LYS A 142 9.58 31.98 14.15
C LYS A 142 9.70 30.44 14.18
N ASP A 143 9.85 29.82 15.35
CA ASP A 143 9.97 28.35 15.48
C ASP A 143 9.11 27.77 16.62
N SER A 144 7.83 28.16 16.68
CA SER A 144 6.85 27.50 17.56
C SER A 144 5.45 27.42 16.97
N LEU A 145 5.34 27.30 15.64
CA LEU A 145 4.20 26.58 15.06
C LEU A 145 4.41 25.10 15.42
N GLY A 146 3.90 24.69 16.58
CA GLY A 146 3.98 23.32 17.08
C GLY A 146 3.67 22.35 15.94
N LYS A 147 4.61 21.45 15.65
CA LYS A 147 4.56 20.56 14.50
C LYS A 147 3.34 19.64 14.62
N MET A 148 2.25 20.02 13.96
CA MET A 148 1.02 19.22 13.94
C MET A 148 1.23 17.97 13.09
N ALA A 149 0.64 16.85 13.51
CA ALA A 149 0.65 15.58 12.81
C ALA A 149 0.12 15.72 11.38
N LYS A 150 0.76 15.04 10.43
CA LYS A 150 0.24 14.88 9.07
C LYS A 150 -1.07 14.10 9.12
N LEU A 151 -2.13 14.68 8.57
CA LEU A 151 -3.41 13.99 8.48
C LEU A 151 -3.33 12.85 7.45
N ILE A 152 -3.70 11.65 7.86
CA ILE A 152 -3.90 10.51 6.97
C ILE A 152 -5.37 10.54 6.54
N ASP A 153 -5.64 11.18 5.41
CA ASP A 153 -6.99 11.34 4.87
C ASP A 153 -7.47 10.05 4.18
N GLY A 154 -8.14 9.19 4.95
CA GLY A 154 -8.69 7.95 4.42
C GLY A 154 -9.86 8.15 3.45
N LYS A 155 -10.55 9.30 3.47
CA LYS A 155 -11.58 9.62 2.48
C LYS A 155 -10.94 9.90 1.12
N GLN A 156 -9.85 10.66 1.09
CA GLN A 156 -9.07 10.89 -0.11
C GLN A 156 -8.54 9.56 -0.66
N ILE A 157 -7.82 8.79 0.18
CA ILE A 157 -7.22 7.52 -0.24
C ILE A 157 -8.27 6.53 -0.75
N ALA A 158 -9.41 6.40 -0.04
CA ALA A 158 -10.49 5.54 -0.48
C ALA A 158 -11.07 5.97 -1.84
N SER A 159 -11.10 7.28 -2.13
CA SER A 159 -11.54 7.81 -3.42
C SER A 159 -10.58 7.44 -4.56
N GLU A 160 -9.27 7.53 -4.32
CA GLU A 160 -8.25 7.12 -5.28
C GLU A 160 -8.37 5.63 -5.61
N ILE A 161 -8.48 4.78 -4.58
CA ILE A 161 -8.65 3.33 -4.76
C ILE A 161 -9.92 3.01 -5.55
N ARG A 162 -11.04 3.67 -5.26
CA ARG A 162 -12.28 3.46 -6.02
C ARG A 162 -12.14 3.89 -7.49
N ALA A 163 -11.39 4.95 -7.78
CA ALA A 163 -11.10 5.35 -9.16
C ALA A 163 -10.26 4.29 -9.90
N GLU A 164 -9.20 3.79 -9.26
CA GLU A 164 -8.38 2.69 -9.79
C GLU A 164 -9.20 1.41 -10.02
N LEU A 165 -10.09 1.06 -9.11
CA LEU A 165 -10.98 -0.10 -9.25
C LEU A 165 -11.94 0.06 -10.42
N ARG A 166 -12.50 1.26 -10.62
CA ARG A 166 -13.38 1.55 -11.76
C ARG A 166 -12.67 1.30 -13.09
N GLU A 167 -11.44 1.80 -13.23
CA GLU A 167 -10.63 1.57 -14.43
C GLU A 167 -10.33 0.08 -14.64
N GLN A 168 -10.00 -0.64 -13.56
CA GLN A 168 -9.77 -2.08 -13.61
C GLN A 168 -11.02 -2.86 -14.05
N ILE A 169 -12.21 -2.47 -13.58
CA ILE A 169 -13.48 -3.12 -13.92
C ILE A 169 -13.86 -2.83 -15.38
N VAL A 170 -13.63 -1.61 -15.86
CA VAL A 170 -13.81 -1.28 -17.28
C VAL A 170 -12.93 -2.19 -18.14
N LEU A 171 -11.64 -2.28 -17.83
CA LEU A 171 -10.71 -3.17 -18.55
C LEU A 171 -11.16 -4.64 -18.47
N TRP A 172 -11.55 -5.11 -17.29
CA TRP A 172 -12.08 -6.46 -17.07
C TRP A 172 -13.27 -6.77 -17.98
N LYS A 173 -14.23 -5.85 -18.11
CA LYS A 173 -15.38 -6.02 -19.01
C LYS A 173 -14.98 -6.01 -20.48
N THR A 174 -14.01 -5.19 -20.89
CA THR A 174 -13.51 -5.21 -22.29
C THR A 174 -12.81 -6.52 -22.66
N GLN A 175 -12.35 -7.30 -21.68
CA GLN A 175 -11.80 -8.65 -21.87
C GLN A 175 -12.89 -9.72 -22.04
N GLY A 176 -14.18 -9.34 -22.04
CA GLY A 176 -15.31 -10.25 -22.24
C GLY A 176 -15.88 -10.85 -20.95
N HIS A 177 -15.35 -10.46 -19.78
CA HIS A 177 -15.86 -10.94 -18.50
C HIS A 177 -17.11 -10.15 -18.05
N ARG A 178 -18.03 -10.80 -17.34
CA ARG A 178 -19.15 -10.10 -16.69
C ARG A 178 -18.65 -9.17 -15.58
N ALA A 179 -19.44 -8.13 -15.28
CA ALA A 179 -19.16 -7.28 -14.14
C ALA A 179 -19.14 -8.11 -12.84
N PRO A 180 -18.23 -7.82 -11.88
CA PRO A 180 -18.29 -8.44 -10.57
C PRO A 180 -19.64 -8.20 -9.90
N GLN A 181 -20.08 -9.15 -9.09
CA GLN A 181 -21.37 -9.11 -8.39
C GLN A 181 -21.17 -9.23 -6.88
N LEU A 182 -21.80 -8.33 -6.14
CA LEU A 182 -21.85 -8.32 -4.67
C LEU A 182 -23.29 -8.48 -4.18
N THR A 183 -23.54 -9.52 -3.39
CA THR A 183 -24.79 -9.72 -2.68
C THR A 183 -24.62 -9.43 -1.19
N ALA A 184 -25.38 -8.47 -0.67
CA ALA A 184 -25.48 -8.20 0.76
C ALA A 184 -26.73 -8.88 1.34
N ILE A 185 -26.59 -9.53 2.49
CA ILE A 185 -27.69 -10.03 3.32
C ILE A 185 -27.82 -9.10 4.52
N LEU A 186 -29.01 -8.54 4.72
CA LEU A 186 -29.36 -7.69 5.85
C LEU A 186 -30.54 -8.29 6.60
N ILE A 187 -30.37 -8.47 7.92
CA ILE A 187 -31.36 -9.09 8.78
C ILE A 187 -31.87 -8.05 9.80
N GLY A 188 -33.18 -7.87 9.87
CA GLY A 188 -33.83 -6.90 10.74
C GLY A 188 -33.82 -5.46 10.19
N ASP A 189 -34.30 -4.55 11.02
CA ASP A 189 -34.66 -3.17 10.61
C ASP A 189 -33.76 -2.10 11.26
N ASP A 190 -32.59 -2.46 11.77
CA ASP A 190 -31.66 -1.51 12.37
C ASP A 190 -31.28 -0.40 11.35
N PRO A 191 -31.67 0.87 11.57
CA PRO A 191 -31.46 1.94 10.60
C PRO A 191 -29.98 2.22 10.32
N ALA A 192 -29.12 1.96 11.30
CA ALA A 192 -27.68 2.13 11.17
C ALA A 192 -27.09 1.12 10.18
N SER A 193 -27.43 -0.15 10.35
CA SER A 193 -27.03 -1.25 9.47
C SER A 193 -27.59 -1.06 8.06
N ALA A 194 -28.86 -0.67 7.94
CA ALA A 194 -29.46 -0.38 6.63
C ALA A 194 -28.73 0.76 5.90
N THR A 195 -28.40 1.85 6.60
CA THR A 195 -27.63 2.97 6.01
C THR A 195 -26.24 2.53 5.59
N TYR A 196 -25.57 1.72 6.43
CA TYR A 196 -24.23 1.22 6.15
C TYR A 196 -24.19 0.30 4.93
N VAL A 197 -25.12 -0.64 4.82
CA VAL A 197 -25.28 -1.52 3.65
C VAL A 197 -25.59 -0.70 2.40
N ASN A 198 -26.52 0.24 2.48
CA ASN A 198 -26.85 1.10 1.34
C ASN A 198 -25.64 1.89 0.84
N ASN A 199 -24.80 2.40 1.74
CA ASN A 199 -23.57 3.11 1.36
C ASN A 199 -22.55 2.16 0.69
N LYS A 200 -22.43 0.91 1.16
CA LYS A 200 -21.59 -0.10 0.50
C LYS A 200 -22.10 -0.45 -0.90
N MET A 201 -23.40 -0.62 -1.08
CA MET A 201 -24.00 -0.94 -2.39
C MET A 201 -23.84 0.21 -3.38
N LYS A 202 -24.06 1.46 -2.95
CA LYS A 202 -23.77 2.64 -3.77
C LYS A 202 -22.31 2.70 -4.19
N ALA A 203 -21.38 2.45 -3.27
CA ALA A 203 -19.95 2.40 -3.59
C ALA A 203 -19.60 1.29 -4.58
N ALA A 204 -20.32 0.16 -4.55
CA ALA A 204 -20.17 -0.93 -5.52
C ALA A 204 -20.61 -0.49 -6.92
N GLU A 205 -21.81 0.09 -7.03
CA GLU A 205 -22.34 0.62 -8.28
C GLU A 205 -21.43 1.72 -8.86
N ASP A 206 -20.92 2.61 -8.01
CA ASP A 206 -20.02 3.70 -8.40
C ASP A 206 -18.72 3.22 -9.05
N VAL A 207 -18.23 2.03 -8.70
CA VAL A 207 -17.02 1.44 -9.30
C VAL A 207 -17.35 0.46 -10.45
N GLY A 208 -18.63 0.20 -10.72
CA GLY A 208 -19.07 -0.70 -11.79
C GLY A 208 -19.27 -2.16 -11.35
N ILE A 209 -19.41 -2.42 -10.06
CA ILE A 209 -19.83 -3.72 -9.49
C ILE A 209 -21.36 -3.77 -9.47
N ASN A 210 -21.93 -4.87 -9.93
CA ASN A 210 -23.36 -5.14 -9.77
C ASN A 210 -23.66 -5.42 -8.29
N SER A 211 -24.65 -4.74 -7.72
CA SER A 211 -24.98 -4.86 -6.30
C SER A 211 -26.41 -5.34 -6.08
N LYS A 212 -26.62 -6.20 -5.08
CA LYS A 212 -27.95 -6.67 -4.65
C LYS A 212 -28.00 -6.71 -3.13
N THR A 213 -29.09 -6.24 -2.53
CA THR A 213 -29.36 -6.43 -1.10
C THR A 213 -30.59 -7.33 -0.91
N GLU A 214 -30.41 -8.43 -0.20
CA GLU A 214 -31.47 -9.30 0.27
C GLU A 214 -31.80 -8.93 1.72
N ARG A 215 -33.09 -8.61 1.97
CA ARG A 215 -33.57 -8.18 3.28
C ARG A 215 -34.42 -9.28 3.90
N TYR A 216 -34.12 -9.62 5.14
CA TYR A 216 -34.84 -10.61 5.91
C TYR A 216 -35.34 -10.02 7.23
N SER A 217 -36.48 -10.54 7.70
CA SER A 217 -36.99 -10.18 9.03
C SER A 217 -36.00 -10.57 10.11
N ALA A 218 -36.00 -9.84 11.23
CA ALA A 218 -35.26 -10.22 12.42
C ALA A 218 -35.66 -11.60 12.98
N ASN A 219 -36.79 -12.17 12.55
CA ASN A 219 -37.28 -13.48 12.99
C ASN A 219 -36.84 -14.65 12.11
N ILE A 220 -36.05 -14.42 11.04
CA ILE A 220 -35.50 -15.51 10.21
C ILE A 220 -34.77 -16.53 11.08
N THR A 221 -34.94 -17.83 10.81
CA THR A 221 -34.22 -18.87 11.55
C THR A 221 -32.76 -18.96 11.10
N GLU A 222 -31.91 -19.54 11.94
CA GLU A 222 -30.52 -19.80 11.56
C GLU A 222 -30.45 -20.76 10.36
N GLU A 223 -31.32 -21.77 10.33
CA GLU A 223 -31.41 -22.75 9.25
C GLU A 223 -31.81 -22.12 7.91
N GLU A 224 -32.80 -21.22 7.92
CA GLU A 224 -33.24 -20.49 6.72
C GLU A 224 -32.12 -19.59 6.17
N LEU A 225 -31.42 -18.88 7.06
CA LEU A 225 -30.31 -18.02 6.67
C LEU A 225 -29.15 -18.83 6.09
N ILE A 226 -28.78 -19.94 6.73
CA ILE A 226 -27.70 -20.82 6.26
C ILE A 226 -28.04 -21.40 4.89
N SER A 227 -29.27 -21.92 4.71
CA SER A 227 -29.71 -22.46 3.43
C SER A 227 -29.63 -21.42 2.32
N ARG A 228 -29.98 -20.15 2.61
CA ARG A 228 -29.84 -19.08 1.63
C ARG A 228 -28.37 -18.79 1.28
N ILE A 229 -27.48 -18.76 2.27
CA ILE A 229 -26.05 -18.54 2.02
C ILE A 229 -25.47 -19.67 1.16
N GLU A 230 -25.89 -20.92 1.39
CA GLU A 230 -25.47 -22.08 0.58
C GLU A 230 -25.92 -21.92 -0.88
N GLN A 231 -27.15 -21.49 -1.13
CA GLN A 231 -27.62 -21.19 -2.49
C GLN A 231 -26.77 -20.09 -3.16
N LEU A 232 -26.42 -19.03 -2.42
CA LEU A 232 -25.55 -17.96 -2.93
C LEU A 232 -24.11 -18.45 -3.18
N ASN A 233 -23.63 -19.43 -2.42
CA ASN A 233 -22.33 -20.04 -2.64
C ASN A 233 -22.28 -20.79 -3.98
N GLU A 234 -23.38 -21.45 -4.35
CA GLU A 234 -23.51 -22.20 -5.60
C GLU A 234 -23.82 -21.30 -6.81
N ASP A 235 -24.39 -20.12 -6.60
CA ASP A 235 -24.76 -19.19 -7.67
C ASP A 235 -23.53 -18.65 -8.43
N GLU A 236 -23.38 -19.05 -9.69
CA GLU A 236 -22.27 -18.63 -10.54
C GLU A 236 -22.27 -17.14 -10.91
N GLU A 237 -23.40 -16.46 -10.74
CA GLU A 237 -23.53 -15.02 -10.96
C GLU A 237 -23.13 -14.19 -9.74
N VAL A 238 -22.85 -14.82 -8.59
CA VAL A 238 -22.43 -14.17 -7.35
C VAL A 238 -20.93 -14.35 -7.13
N ASP A 239 -20.19 -13.24 -6.98
CA ASP A 239 -18.75 -13.28 -6.67
C ASP A 239 -18.44 -12.95 -5.21
N GLY A 240 -19.26 -12.12 -4.58
CA GLY A 240 -19.07 -11.69 -3.22
C GLY A 240 -20.35 -11.77 -2.41
N ILE A 241 -20.24 -12.30 -1.20
CA ILE A 241 -21.33 -12.38 -0.22
C ILE A 241 -20.90 -11.58 1.01
N LEU A 242 -21.74 -10.63 1.39
CA LEU A 242 -21.61 -9.83 2.61
C LEU A 242 -22.81 -10.15 3.51
N VAL A 243 -22.59 -10.74 4.67
CA VAL A 243 -23.63 -10.81 5.72
C VAL A 243 -23.41 -9.66 6.69
N GLN A 244 -24.35 -8.72 6.75
CA GLN A 244 -24.21 -7.55 7.62
C GLN A 244 -24.33 -7.96 9.09
N LEU A 245 -23.27 -7.70 9.85
CA LEU A 245 -23.21 -7.91 11.31
C LEU A 245 -23.60 -6.64 12.10
N PRO A 246 -24.07 -6.77 13.35
CA PRO A 246 -24.39 -8.03 14.04
C PRO A 246 -25.67 -8.68 13.50
N VAL A 247 -25.77 -9.99 13.62
CA VAL A 247 -27.04 -10.72 13.38
C VAL A 247 -27.87 -10.79 14.66
N PRO A 248 -29.19 -11.04 14.59
CA PRO A 248 -30.02 -11.26 15.78
C PRO A 248 -29.45 -12.32 16.73
N GLY A 249 -29.63 -12.12 18.04
CA GLY A 249 -28.95 -12.92 19.07
C GLY A 249 -29.30 -14.42 19.12
N HIS A 250 -30.37 -14.85 18.45
CA HIS A 250 -30.70 -16.28 18.31
C HIS A 250 -29.93 -16.97 17.18
N ILE A 251 -29.14 -16.23 16.39
CA ILE A 251 -28.32 -16.74 15.29
C ILE A 251 -26.85 -16.70 15.69
N ASN A 252 -26.13 -17.79 15.43
CA ASN A 252 -24.69 -17.87 15.67
C ASN A 252 -23.90 -17.17 14.56
N GLU A 253 -23.36 -15.98 14.86
CA GLU A 253 -22.59 -15.18 13.90
C GLU A 253 -21.40 -15.95 13.29
N ARG A 254 -20.70 -16.77 14.09
CA ARG A 254 -19.54 -17.54 13.64
C ARG A 254 -19.95 -18.62 12.64
N LYS A 255 -21.05 -19.32 12.91
CA LYS A 255 -21.58 -20.32 11.98
C LYS A 255 -21.94 -19.68 10.65
N VAL A 256 -22.66 -18.55 10.69
CA VAL A 256 -23.00 -17.75 9.50
C VAL A 256 -21.76 -17.33 8.69
N CYS A 257 -20.74 -16.77 9.35
CA CYS A 257 -19.50 -16.37 8.66
C CYS A 257 -18.77 -17.57 8.03
N ASN A 258 -18.80 -18.73 8.67
CA ASN A 258 -18.16 -19.94 8.17
C ASN A 258 -18.95 -20.64 7.06
N THR A 259 -20.27 -20.42 6.97
CA THR A 259 -21.12 -20.90 5.87
C THR A 259 -20.79 -20.18 4.57
N VAL A 260 -20.42 -18.89 4.60
CA VAL A 260 -20.00 -18.15 3.39
C VAL A 260 -18.75 -18.82 2.82
N SER A 261 -18.78 -19.21 1.54
CA SER A 261 -17.64 -19.82 0.86
C SER A 261 -16.42 -18.90 0.92
N CYS A 262 -15.25 -19.45 1.22
CA CYS A 262 -14.01 -18.67 1.35
C CYS A 262 -13.68 -17.86 0.10
N ASP A 263 -14.08 -18.35 -1.08
CA ASP A 263 -13.83 -17.67 -2.36
C ASP A 263 -14.79 -16.49 -2.60
N LYS A 264 -15.91 -16.44 -1.88
CA LYS A 264 -16.93 -15.38 -1.96
C LYS A 264 -17.03 -14.54 -0.67
N ASP A 265 -16.26 -14.87 0.37
CA ASP A 265 -16.21 -14.18 1.65
C ASP A 265 -15.39 -12.88 1.53
N VAL A 266 -16.02 -11.87 0.93
CA VAL A 266 -15.39 -10.57 0.65
C VAL A 266 -15.14 -9.74 1.90
N ASP A 267 -15.75 -10.09 3.04
CA ASP A 267 -15.46 -9.50 4.34
C ASP A 267 -14.30 -10.20 5.07
N GLY A 268 -13.86 -11.37 4.59
CA GLY A 268 -12.70 -12.10 5.09
C GLY A 268 -12.90 -12.74 6.48
N PHE A 269 -14.15 -13.01 6.87
CA PHE A 269 -14.46 -13.51 8.23
C PHE A 269 -14.51 -15.03 8.34
N ASN A 270 -14.52 -15.76 7.23
CA ASN A 270 -14.47 -17.21 7.22
C ASN A 270 -13.17 -17.69 7.89
N GLU A 271 -13.27 -18.65 8.81
CA GLU A 271 -12.12 -19.15 9.56
C GLU A 271 -10.98 -19.69 8.69
N ARG A 272 -11.27 -20.21 7.49
CA ARG A 272 -10.23 -20.65 6.55
C ARG A 272 -9.49 -19.47 5.93
N ASN A 273 -10.19 -18.36 5.64
CA ASN A 273 -9.56 -17.14 5.15
C ASN A 273 -8.67 -16.51 6.23
N VAL A 274 -9.15 -16.51 7.48
CA VAL A 274 -8.37 -16.09 8.65
C VAL A 274 -7.16 -17.01 8.87
N GLY A 275 -7.35 -18.33 8.78
CA GLY A 275 -6.27 -19.30 8.91
C GLY A 275 -5.18 -19.11 7.86
N ARG A 276 -5.57 -18.88 6.59
CA ARG A 276 -4.64 -18.53 5.51
C ARG A 276 -3.89 -17.23 5.77
N LEU A 277 -4.58 -16.20 6.27
CA LEU A 277 -3.95 -14.94 6.67
C LEU A 277 -2.87 -15.16 7.74
N CYS A 278 -3.15 -15.98 8.76
CA CYS A 278 -2.20 -16.30 9.81
C CYS A 278 -0.98 -17.11 9.32
N LEU A 279 -1.08 -17.72 8.13
CA LEU A 279 -0.01 -18.49 7.49
C LEU A 279 0.64 -17.74 6.32
N ASP A 280 0.37 -16.44 6.18
CA ASP A 280 0.83 -15.58 5.09
C ASP A 280 0.49 -16.07 3.68
N MET A 281 -0.60 -16.82 3.55
CA MET A 281 -1.09 -17.36 2.29
C MET A 281 -2.07 -16.42 1.62
N ASN A 282 -2.17 -16.49 0.29
CA ASN A 282 -3.18 -15.77 -0.47
C ASN A 282 -4.60 -16.05 0.05
N THR A 283 -5.34 -14.99 0.36
CA THR A 283 -6.67 -15.05 1.00
C THR A 283 -7.41 -13.73 0.84
N LEU A 284 -8.74 -13.76 1.02
CA LEU A 284 -9.52 -12.53 1.18
C LEU A 284 -9.29 -11.99 2.62
N ILE A 285 -8.50 -10.93 2.72
CA ILE A 285 -8.13 -10.30 3.99
C ILE A 285 -9.32 -9.47 4.48
N PRO A 286 -9.63 -9.45 5.79
CA PRO A 286 -10.75 -8.66 6.27
C PRO A 286 -10.62 -7.17 5.95
N CYS A 287 -11.74 -6.55 5.55
CA CYS A 287 -11.77 -5.23 4.91
C CYS A 287 -11.12 -4.12 5.74
N THR A 288 -11.40 -4.05 7.04
CA THR A 288 -10.83 -3.04 7.93
C THR A 288 -9.31 -3.21 8.12
N PRO A 289 -8.80 -4.41 8.47
CA PRO A 289 -7.37 -4.69 8.47
C PRO A 289 -6.65 -4.37 7.16
N LEU A 290 -7.23 -4.77 6.01
CA LEU A 290 -6.68 -4.44 4.70
C LEU A 290 -6.66 -2.91 4.47
N GLY A 291 -7.69 -2.22 4.95
CA GLY A 291 -7.80 -0.76 4.87
C GLY A 291 -6.71 -0.06 5.68
N VAL A 292 -6.44 -0.54 6.89
CA VAL A 292 -5.30 -0.08 7.71
C VAL A 292 -3.98 -0.32 6.98
N GLN A 293 -3.80 -1.48 6.35
CA GLN A 293 -2.60 -1.77 5.57
C GLN A 293 -2.41 -0.80 4.39
N GLU A 294 -3.48 -0.50 3.65
CA GLU A 294 -3.43 0.46 2.55
C GLU A 294 -3.16 1.89 3.04
N LEU A 295 -3.73 2.30 4.17
CA LEU A 295 -3.45 3.60 4.78
C LEU A 295 -1.96 3.75 5.12
N ILE A 296 -1.37 2.73 5.75
CA ILE A 296 0.06 2.72 6.10
C ILE A 296 0.92 2.83 4.83
N LYS A 297 0.62 2.00 3.82
CA LYS A 297 1.36 1.96 2.55
C LYS A 297 1.28 3.29 1.81
N ARG A 298 0.08 3.85 1.63
CA ARG A 298 -0.11 5.12 0.90
C ARG A 298 0.31 6.36 1.67
N ALA A 299 0.33 6.30 3.00
CA ALA A 299 0.92 7.35 3.83
C ALA A 299 2.46 7.29 3.87
N GLU A 300 3.08 6.26 3.26
CA GLU A 300 4.53 6.01 3.25
C GLU A 300 5.11 5.87 4.66
N ILE A 301 4.37 5.23 5.56
CA ILE A 301 4.84 4.95 6.93
C ILE A 301 5.78 3.73 6.88
N GLU A 302 7.01 3.92 7.35
CA GLU A 302 7.99 2.84 7.48
C GLU A 302 7.54 1.85 8.56
N THR A 303 7.54 0.55 8.25
CA THR A 303 7.09 -0.52 9.17
C THR A 303 8.18 -1.55 9.48
N PHE A 304 9.10 -1.79 8.53
CA PHE A 304 10.13 -2.82 8.65
C PHE A 304 11.00 -2.57 9.89
N GLY A 305 11.01 -3.53 10.82
CA GLY A 305 11.77 -3.45 12.07
C GLY A 305 11.26 -2.41 13.08
N LYS A 306 10.09 -1.80 12.84
CA LYS A 306 9.49 -0.81 13.75
C LYS A 306 8.66 -1.47 14.83
N ASN A 307 8.48 -0.76 15.95
CA ASN A 307 7.58 -1.19 17.01
C ASN A 307 6.15 -0.77 16.68
N ALA A 308 5.25 -1.75 16.56
CA ALA A 308 3.82 -1.50 16.40
C ALA A 308 3.04 -1.99 17.62
N VAL A 309 2.08 -1.20 18.08
CA VAL A 309 1.16 -1.57 19.16
C VAL A 309 -0.26 -1.58 18.61
N VAL A 310 -0.91 -2.74 18.71
CA VAL A 310 -2.33 -2.89 18.39
C VAL A 310 -3.13 -2.93 19.68
N VAL A 311 -3.94 -1.91 19.94
CA VAL A 311 -4.80 -1.82 21.11
C VAL A 311 -6.19 -2.30 20.72
N GLY A 312 -6.45 -3.59 20.96
CA GLY A 312 -7.68 -4.25 20.52
C GLY A 312 -7.37 -5.65 19.98
N ARG A 313 -8.19 -6.63 20.37
CA ARG A 313 -7.97 -8.06 20.03
C ARG A 313 -9.19 -8.74 19.41
N SER A 314 -10.11 -7.96 18.86
CA SER A 314 -11.29 -8.50 18.16
C SER A 314 -10.85 -9.37 16.99
N LYS A 315 -11.64 -10.41 16.69
CA LYS A 315 -11.28 -11.40 15.65
C LYS A 315 -11.39 -10.85 14.24
N ASN A 316 -12.21 -9.82 14.04
CA ASN A 316 -12.48 -9.23 12.73
C ASN A 316 -11.59 -8.01 12.44
N VAL A 317 -10.96 -7.41 13.46
CA VAL A 317 -10.19 -6.16 13.32
C VAL A 317 -8.82 -6.27 13.99
N GLY A 318 -8.76 -6.33 15.32
CA GLY A 318 -7.50 -6.21 16.06
C GLY A 318 -6.51 -7.35 15.77
N MET A 319 -6.97 -8.61 15.81
CA MET A 319 -6.11 -9.76 15.55
C MET A 319 -5.57 -9.77 14.10
N PRO A 320 -6.40 -9.61 13.05
CA PRO A 320 -5.90 -9.56 11.67
C PRO A 320 -4.96 -8.37 11.39
N ILE A 321 -5.18 -7.21 12.02
CA ILE A 321 -4.25 -6.07 11.93
C ILE A 321 -2.88 -6.44 12.49
N ALA A 322 -2.85 -7.08 13.66
CA ALA A 322 -1.60 -7.57 14.24
C ALA A 322 -0.91 -8.60 13.33
N MET A 323 -1.68 -9.48 12.69
CA MET A 323 -1.15 -10.44 11.72
C MET A 323 -0.49 -9.74 10.52
N LEU A 324 -1.16 -8.78 9.89
CA LEU A 324 -0.61 -8.02 8.76
C LEU A 324 0.60 -7.15 9.13
N LEU A 325 0.64 -6.63 10.35
CA LEU A 325 1.75 -5.80 10.81
C LEU A 325 3.02 -6.64 11.03
N HIS A 326 2.91 -7.82 11.64
CA HIS A 326 4.10 -8.59 12.06
C HIS A 326 4.71 -9.46 10.98
N ALA A 327 3.89 -9.99 10.08
CA ALA A 327 4.29 -11.04 9.15
C ALA A 327 5.30 -10.56 8.09
N ASP A 328 5.93 -11.52 7.40
CA ASP A 328 6.98 -11.27 6.40
C ASP A 328 6.38 -10.64 5.14
N GLY A 329 6.87 -9.45 4.77
CA GLY A 329 6.40 -8.71 3.61
C GLY A 329 6.70 -9.35 2.26
N ARG A 330 7.46 -10.46 2.22
CA ARG A 330 7.79 -11.20 0.99
C ARG A 330 6.76 -12.26 0.62
N ASN A 331 5.83 -12.59 1.51
CA ASN A 331 4.79 -13.59 1.28
C ASN A 331 3.54 -12.99 0.62
N ASP A 332 2.51 -13.82 0.38
CA ASP A 332 1.33 -13.44 -0.42
C ASP A 332 0.53 -12.28 0.20
N THR A 333 0.50 -12.19 1.53
CA THR A 333 -0.21 -11.12 2.27
C THR A 333 0.48 -9.75 2.16
N CYS A 334 1.71 -9.71 1.65
CA CYS A 334 2.53 -8.49 1.55
C CYS A 334 2.53 -7.70 2.86
N ALA A 335 2.73 -8.42 3.97
CA ALA A 335 2.76 -7.93 5.34
C ALA A 335 3.92 -6.92 5.58
N MET A 336 4.15 -6.51 6.82
CA MET A 336 4.87 -5.26 7.12
C MET A 336 6.13 -5.39 7.96
N ASP A 337 6.52 -6.60 8.38
CA ASP A 337 7.77 -6.88 9.11
C ASP A 337 7.97 -6.02 10.37
N ALA A 338 6.89 -5.65 11.08
CA ALA A 338 6.96 -4.90 12.34
C ALA A 338 7.09 -5.83 13.55
N THR A 339 7.70 -5.34 14.63
CA THR A 339 7.62 -5.98 15.95
C THR A 339 6.31 -5.57 16.63
N VAL A 340 5.36 -6.50 16.74
CA VAL A 340 3.99 -6.19 17.18
C VAL A 340 3.75 -6.58 18.63
N THR A 341 3.20 -5.63 19.41
CA THR A 341 2.60 -5.90 20.73
C THR A 341 1.09 -5.75 20.65
N ILE A 342 0.35 -6.72 21.20
CA ILE A 342 -1.12 -6.68 21.26
C ILE A 342 -1.56 -6.32 22.68
N CYS A 343 -2.22 -5.18 22.82
CA CYS A 343 -2.89 -4.76 24.05
C CYS A 343 -4.41 -4.88 23.91
N HIS A 344 -5.14 -4.73 25.02
CA HIS A 344 -6.59 -4.74 25.02
C HIS A 344 -7.14 -3.86 26.16
N ARG A 345 -8.45 -3.63 26.19
CA ARG A 345 -9.10 -2.77 27.21
C ARG A 345 -8.84 -3.15 28.67
N PHE A 346 -8.41 -4.39 28.95
CA PHE A 346 -8.03 -4.85 30.29
C PHE A 346 -6.51 -4.87 30.54
N THR A 347 -5.70 -4.38 29.60
CA THR A 347 -4.27 -4.18 29.86
C THR A 347 -4.17 -3.07 30.90
N PRO A 348 -3.46 -3.26 32.03
CA PRO A 348 -3.32 -2.22 33.03
C PRO A 348 -2.85 -0.90 32.41
N LEU A 349 -3.39 0.23 32.87
CA LEU A 349 -3.15 1.52 32.22
C LEU A 349 -1.65 1.84 32.10
N GLU A 350 -0.89 1.64 33.17
CA GLU A 350 0.56 1.89 33.16
C GLU A 350 1.32 1.02 32.15
N GLU A 351 0.89 -0.24 31.97
CA GLU A 351 1.45 -1.13 30.95
C GLU A 351 1.07 -0.68 29.54
N LEU A 352 -0.19 -0.26 29.33
CA LEU A 352 -0.64 0.29 28.06
C LEU A 352 0.17 1.55 27.70
N LYS A 353 0.37 2.48 28.64
CA LYS A 353 1.22 3.66 28.45
C LYS A 353 2.65 3.28 28.11
N ARG A 354 3.22 2.28 28.80
CA ARG A 354 4.58 1.79 28.56
C ARG A 354 4.74 1.30 27.12
N PHE A 355 3.83 0.45 26.63
CA PHE A 355 3.89 -0.06 25.27
C PHE A 355 3.63 1.03 24.21
N CYS A 356 2.61 1.87 24.41
CA CYS A 356 2.34 2.96 23.45
C CYS A 356 3.50 3.95 23.33
N ARG A 357 4.21 4.26 24.42
CA ARG A 357 5.37 5.18 24.41
C ARG A 357 6.58 4.62 23.66
N SER A 358 6.70 3.31 23.49
CA SER A 358 7.79 2.69 22.72
C SER A 358 7.41 2.44 21.26
N ALA A 359 6.16 2.66 20.88
CA ALA A 359 5.61 2.36 19.56
C ALA A 359 5.95 3.45 18.53
N ASP A 360 6.42 3.03 17.36
CA ASP A 360 6.48 3.87 16.16
C ASP A 360 5.12 3.95 15.46
N ILE A 361 4.30 2.90 15.62
CA ILE A 361 2.95 2.78 15.03
C ILE A 361 1.98 2.34 16.13
N ILE A 362 0.91 3.08 16.33
CA ILE A 362 -0.20 2.72 17.22
C ILE A 362 -1.45 2.52 16.36
N VAL A 363 -2.06 1.34 16.44
CA VAL A 363 -3.37 1.07 15.86
C VAL A 363 -4.35 0.75 16.97
N THR A 364 -5.43 1.51 17.13
CA THR A 364 -6.41 1.30 18.22
C THR A 364 -7.78 0.94 17.65
N ALA A 365 -8.39 -0.12 18.21
CA ALA A 365 -9.62 -0.77 17.75
C ALA A 365 -10.41 -1.36 18.94
N THR A 366 -10.57 -0.56 20.00
CA THR A 366 -11.24 -0.92 21.25
C THR A 366 -12.68 -0.45 21.35
N GLY A 367 -13.05 0.63 20.64
CA GLY A 367 -14.36 1.29 20.78
C GLY A 367 -14.52 2.08 22.07
N VAL A 368 -13.41 2.49 22.70
CA VAL A 368 -13.38 3.26 23.96
C VAL A 368 -12.91 4.68 23.64
N PRO A 369 -13.83 5.68 23.62
CA PRO A 369 -13.48 7.05 23.25
C PRO A 369 -12.38 7.65 24.13
N GLY A 370 -11.37 8.25 23.50
CA GLY A 370 -10.29 8.95 24.20
C GLY A 370 -9.35 8.05 25.02
N LEU A 371 -9.32 6.74 24.76
CA LEU A 371 -8.41 5.80 25.41
C LEU A 371 -6.93 6.15 25.17
N ILE A 372 -6.58 6.57 23.96
CA ILE A 372 -5.20 6.95 23.60
C ILE A 372 -5.03 8.45 23.75
N THR A 373 -4.21 8.87 24.72
CA THR A 373 -3.93 10.27 25.03
C THR A 373 -2.51 10.69 24.64
N ALA A 374 -2.27 12.00 24.58
CA ALA A 374 -0.99 12.56 24.14
C ALA A 374 0.23 12.05 24.91
N ASP A 375 0.11 11.82 26.23
CA ASP A 375 1.20 11.31 27.08
C ASP A 375 1.56 9.85 26.82
N MET A 376 0.77 9.14 26.00
CA MET A 376 0.99 7.74 25.63
C MET A 376 1.73 7.61 24.31
N VAL A 377 1.81 8.67 23.50
CA VAL A 377 2.26 8.61 22.11
C VAL A 377 3.72 9.06 22.03
N LYS A 378 4.57 8.24 21.41
CA LYS A 378 5.94 8.61 21.06
C LYS A 378 5.93 9.77 20.08
N GLU A 379 6.80 10.76 20.28
CA GLU A 379 6.96 11.87 19.32
C GLU A 379 7.27 11.35 17.92
N GLY A 380 6.52 11.82 16.93
CA GLY A 380 6.68 11.40 15.53
C GLY A 380 6.02 10.07 15.17
N ALA A 381 5.37 9.36 16.10
CA ALA A 381 4.69 8.09 15.80
C ALA A 381 3.49 8.26 14.86
N ALA A 382 3.15 7.19 14.15
CA ALA A 382 1.91 7.10 13.38
C ALA A 382 0.78 6.55 14.25
N VAL A 383 -0.37 7.24 14.26
CA VAL A 383 -1.56 6.82 15.04
C VAL A 383 -2.74 6.56 14.11
N ILE A 384 -3.23 5.34 14.10
CA ILE A 384 -4.35 4.87 13.28
C ILE A 384 -5.51 4.52 14.21
N ASP A 385 -6.55 5.34 14.14
CA ASP A 385 -7.76 5.22 14.93
C ASP A 385 -8.84 4.47 14.13
N VAL A 386 -9.04 3.20 14.48
CA VAL A 386 -10.08 2.33 13.91
C VAL A 386 -11.38 2.44 14.72
N GLY A 387 -11.33 3.03 15.92
CA GLY A 387 -12.47 3.19 16.81
C GLY A 387 -13.59 3.99 16.15
N ILE A 388 -14.82 3.49 16.28
CA ILE A 388 -16.02 4.23 15.88
C ILE A 388 -17.05 4.01 16.98
N THR A 389 -17.27 5.04 17.78
CA THR A 389 -18.27 5.06 18.83
C THR A 389 -19.24 6.21 18.60
N ARG A 390 -20.54 5.92 18.67
CA ARG A 390 -21.59 6.94 18.64
C ARG A 390 -21.73 7.55 20.02
N VAL A 391 -21.51 8.84 20.11
CA VAL A 391 -21.74 9.63 21.33
C VAL A 391 -22.78 10.68 21.06
N ASN A 392 -23.66 10.94 22.02
CA ASN A 392 -24.58 12.06 21.94
C ASN A 392 -23.85 13.31 22.41
N ASP A 393 -23.84 14.34 21.58
CA ASP A 393 -23.35 15.65 21.97
C ASP A 393 -24.26 16.20 23.08
N PRO A 394 -23.73 16.42 24.30
CA PRO A 394 -24.54 16.87 25.43
C PRO A 394 -25.07 18.30 25.23
N VAL A 395 -24.47 19.09 24.33
CA VAL A 395 -24.86 20.48 24.04
C VAL A 395 -25.85 20.52 22.88
N THR A 396 -25.58 19.82 21.78
CA THR A 396 -26.42 19.91 20.57
C THR A 396 -27.48 18.81 20.47
N GLY A 397 -27.41 17.77 21.30
CA GLY A 397 -28.26 16.58 21.22
C GLY A 397 -28.02 15.71 19.98
N LYS A 398 -27.10 16.11 19.08
CA LYS A 398 -26.80 15.38 17.86
C LYS A 398 -25.84 14.22 18.16
N THR A 399 -26.07 13.09 17.52
CA THR A 399 -25.12 11.97 17.58
C THR A 399 -23.88 12.29 16.73
N LYS A 400 -22.70 12.18 17.33
CA LYS A 400 -21.40 12.31 16.69
C LYS A 400 -20.66 10.97 16.71
N LEU A 401 -19.87 10.71 15.67
CA LEU A 401 -18.90 9.62 15.67
C LEU A 401 -17.57 10.12 16.22
N VAL A 402 -17.05 9.41 17.22
CA VAL A 402 -15.73 9.66 17.81
C VAL A 402 -14.92 8.37 17.77
N GLY A 403 -13.59 8.52 17.70
CA GLY A 403 -12.67 7.41 17.74
C GLY A 403 -12.11 7.14 19.12
N ASP A 404 -11.16 6.22 19.21
CA ASP A 404 -10.53 5.81 20.46
C ASP A 404 -9.41 6.77 20.90
N VAL A 405 -9.03 7.74 20.06
CA VAL A 405 -7.92 8.66 20.29
C VAL A 405 -8.43 10.03 20.72
N ASP A 406 -7.78 10.65 21.71
CA ASP A 406 -7.87 12.09 21.96
C ASP A 406 -7.16 12.84 20.81
N PHE A 407 -7.89 13.05 19.72
CA PHE A 407 -7.35 13.57 18.47
C PHE A 407 -6.63 14.92 18.63
N GLU A 408 -7.21 15.86 19.40
CA GLU A 408 -6.64 17.21 19.56
C GLU A 408 -5.39 17.24 20.42
N GLY A 409 -5.29 16.36 21.42
CA GLY A 409 -4.05 16.17 22.18
C GLY A 409 -2.98 15.47 21.33
N VAL A 410 -3.33 14.31 20.76
CA VAL A 410 -2.38 13.41 20.08
C VAL A 410 -1.82 14.01 18.80
N ARG A 411 -2.61 14.79 18.04
CA ARG A 411 -2.12 15.45 16.82
C ARG A 411 -0.98 16.45 17.06
N LYS A 412 -0.70 16.84 18.30
CA LYS A 412 0.41 17.73 18.66
C LYS A 412 1.72 16.98 18.90
N VAL A 413 1.67 15.64 18.98
CA VAL A 413 2.80 14.76 19.32
C VAL A 413 3.09 13.77 18.20
N ALA A 414 2.05 13.18 17.61
CA ALA A 414 2.16 12.22 16.53
C ALA A 414 2.81 12.84 15.28
N GLY A 415 3.54 12.04 14.51
CA GLY A 415 4.03 12.42 13.19
C GLY A 415 2.92 12.37 12.14
N SER A 416 2.01 11.41 12.27
CA SER A 416 0.83 11.28 11.41
C SER A 416 -0.36 10.67 12.17
N ILE A 417 -1.58 11.06 11.82
CA ILE A 417 -2.79 10.62 12.51
C ILE A 417 -3.98 10.48 11.55
N THR A 418 -4.81 9.44 11.70
CA THR A 418 -6.10 9.33 11.00
C THR A 418 -7.22 10.05 11.76
N PRO A 419 -8.12 10.78 11.09
CA PRO A 419 -9.29 11.36 11.75
C PRO A 419 -10.42 10.35 11.92
N VAL A 420 -11.29 10.59 12.90
CA VAL A 420 -12.60 9.93 13.02
C VAL A 420 -13.70 11.00 13.12
N PRO A 421 -14.67 11.03 12.17
CA PRO A 421 -14.75 10.22 10.95
C PRO A 421 -13.74 10.65 9.86
N GLY A 422 -13.61 9.85 8.80
CA GLY A 422 -12.83 10.19 7.61
C GLY A 422 -11.49 9.46 7.45
N GLY A 423 -11.06 8.69 8.45
CA GLY A 423 -9.89 7.83 8.40
C GLY A 423 -10.23 6.41 7.92
N VAL A 424 -10.29 5.46 8.84
CA VAL A 424 -10.39 4.02 8.51
C VAL A 424 -11.75 3.62 7.92
N GLY A 425 -12.85 4.25 8.34
CA GLY A 425 -14.21 3.89 7.87
C GLY A 425 -14.38 3.89 6.34
N PRO A 426 -14.03 4.98 5.62
CA PRO A 426 -14.05 5.00 4.15
C PRO A 426 -13.19 3.91 3.50
N MET A 427 -12.07 3.53 4.13
CA MET A 427 -11.18 2.49 3.63
C MET A 427 -11.81 1.11 3.72
N THR A 428 -12.55 0.82 4.80
CA THR A 428 -13.29 -0.45 4.93
C THR A 428 -14.23 -0.67 3.75
N VAL A 429 -14.92 0.37 3.29
CA VAL A 429 -15.81 0.28 2.11
C VAL A 429 -15.03 0.09 0.82
N ALA A 430 -13.93 0.83 0.62
CA ALA A 430 -13.09 0.67 -0.57
C ALA A 430 -12.46 -0.74 -0.65
N MET A 431 -12.08 -1.31 0.49
CA MET A 431 -11.50 -2.65 0.57
C MET A 431 -12.51 -3.76 0.32
N LEU A 432 -13.77 -3.56 0.72
CA LEU A 432 -14.85 -4.46 0.32
C LEU A 432 -14.96 -4.54 -1.21
N MET A 433 -14.93 -3.39 -1.89
CA MET A 433 -14.96 -3.36 -3.36
C MET A 433 -13.74 -4.05 -3.98
N LYS A 434 -12.55 -3.80 -3.41
CA LYS A 434 -11.31 -4.48 -3.84
C LYS A 434 -11.42 -5.99 -3.69
N ASN A 435 -11.90 -6.48 -2.55
CA ASN A 435 -12.10 -7.90 -2.28
C ASN A 435 -13.13 -8.51 -3.24
N THR A 436 -14.23 -7.83 -3.56
CA THR A 436 -15.20 -8.31 -4.57
C THR A 436 -14.55 -8.48 -5.95
N VAL A 437 -13.73 -7.52 -6.39
CA VAL A 437 -13.01 -7.63 -7.67
C VAL A 437 -12.01 -8.79 -7.65
N VAL A 438 -11.29 -8.98 -6.53
CA VAL A 438 -10.35 -10.09 -6.36
C VAL A 438 -11.09 -11.43 -6.38
N ALA A 439 -12.21 -11.55 -5.67
CA ALA A 439 -13.06 -12.74 -5.66
C ALA A 439 -13.54 -13.11 -7.06
N ALA A 440 -14.08 -12.15 -7.81
CA ALA A 440 -14.53 -12.37 -9.20
C ALA A 440 -13.40 -12.87 -10.10
N LYS A 441 -12.21 -12.26 -10.02
CA LYS A 441 -11.02 -12.68 -10.79
C LYS A 441 -10.58 -14.09 -10.42
N ASN A 442 -10.57 -14.42 -9.14
CA ASN A 442 -10.18 -15.74 -8.65
C ASN A 442 -11.17 -16.83 -9.10
N LEU A 443 -12.48 -16.55 -9.04
CA LEU A 443 -13.52 -17.48 -9.47
C LEU A 443 -13.44 -17.78 -10.97
N VAL A 444 -13.25 -16.75 -11.80
CA VAL A 444 -13.00 -16.96 -13.24
C VAL A 444 -11.73 -17.77 -13.48
N GLY A 445 -10.66 -17.50 -12.74
CA GLY A 445 -9.42 -18.27 -12.80
C GLY A 445 -9.63 -19.76 -12.49
N LYS A 446 -10.46 -20.08 -11.48
CA LYS A 446 -10.81 -21.46 -11.14
C LYS A 446 -11.67 -22.13 -12.21
N ARG A 447 -12.67 -21.43 -12.76
CA ARG A 447 -13.53 -21.97 -13.84
C ARG A 447 -12.75 -22.30 -15.11
N ASN A 448 -11.71 -21.53 -15.42
CA ASN A 448 -10.86 -21.78 -16.59
C ASN A 448 -9.81 -22.89 -16.37
N ALA A 449 -9.59 -23.30 -15.12
CA ALA A 449 -8.62 -24.34 -14.76
C ALA A 449 -9.25 -25.75 -14.67
N HIS A 450 -10.57 -25.82 -14.53
CA HIS A 450 -11.38 -27.03 -14.67
C HIS A 450 -11.89 -27.16 -16.11
#